data_AF-A0A3S8U5Y2-F1
#
_entry.id   AF-A0A3S8U5Y2-F1
#
_cell.length_a   1.000
_cell.length_b   1.000
_cell.length_c   1.000
_cell.angle_alpha   90.00
_cell.angle_beta   90.00
_cell.angle_gamma   90.00
#
_symmetry.space_group_name_H-M   'P 1'
#
loop_
_entity.id
_entity.type
_entity.pdbx_description
1 polymer ?
#
loop_
_entity_poly.entity_id
_entity_poly.type
_entity_poly.pdbx_seq_one_letter_code
_entity_poly.pdbx_strand_id
1 'polypeptide(L)'
;MADLLPTEDRKTQLPPLAETGWAAVPRKDAIRKILKFKNFSEAWGFMSRAALAAEKLNHHPEWKNVYNVVDVTLTTHDCKGLSQLDIDLAKAMDKMAPDAEVQRNHGEPVMSLCEIRARTA
;
A
#
# COMPACT_ATOMS: atom_id res chain seq x y z
N MET A 1 2.53 -0.43 22.52
CA MET A 1 3.33 0.51 21.72
C MET A 1 4.26 -0.32 20.88
N ALA A 2 4.25 -0.14 19.56
CA ALA A 2 5.20 -0.79 18.67
C ALA A 2 6.52 0.01 18.66
N ASP A 3 7.63 -0.67 18.37
CA ASP A 3 8.93 -0.02 18.22
C ASP A 3 9.20 0.36 16.76
N LEU A 4 10.08 1.33 16.55
CA LEU A 4 10.59 1.64 15.21
C LEU A 4 11.34 0.42 14.65
N LEU A 5 11.10 0.12 13.39
CA LEU A 5 11.77 -0.96 12.66
C LEU A 5 13.29 -0.67 12.64
N PRO A 6 14.12 -1.55 13.22
CA PRO A 6 15.56 -1.39 13.26
C PRO A 6 16.21 -1.27 11.88
N THR A 7 17.36 -0.61 11.79
CA THR A 7 18.08 -0.42 10.52
C THR A 7 18.45 -1.73 9.84
N GLU A 8 18.85 -2.75 10.60
CA GLU A 8 19.18 -4.08 10.02
C GLU A 8 17.94 -4.78 9.46
N ASP A 9 16.80 -4.66 10.15
CA ASP A 9 15.53 -5.21 9.67
C ASP A 9 15.05 -4.48 8.42
N ARG A 10 15.28 -3.16 8.31
CA ARG A 10 14.98 -2.40 7.09
C ARG A 10 15.78 -2.90 5.90
N LYS A 11 17.07 -3.17 6.07
CA LYS A 11 17.95 -3.68 5.00
C LYS A 11 17.49 -5.04 4.46
N THR A 12 16.84 -5.86 5.29
CA THR A 12 16.43 -7.21 4.90
C THR A 12 14.96 -7.27 4.46
N GLN A 13 14.07 -6.49 5.09
CA GLN A 13 12.63 -6.61 4.88
C GLN A 13 12.05 -5.63 3.85
N LEU A 14 12.68 -4.47 3.61
CA LEU A 14 12.20 -3.51 2.60
C LEU A 14 12.49 -3.90 1.15
N PRO A 15 13.67 -4.48 0.79
CA PRO A 15 13.94 -4.82 -0.60
C PRO A 15 12.92 -5.77 -1.24
N PRO A 16 12.47 -6.86 -0.57
CA PRO A 16 11.42 -7.72 -1.13
C PRO A 16 10.09 -6.98 -1.36
N LEU A 17 9.73 -6.01 -0.51
CA LEU A 17 8.54 -5.19 -0.72
C LEU A 17 8.71 -4.24 -1.91
N ALA A 18 9.92 -3.72 -2.14
CA ALA A 18 10.23 -2.92 -3.33
C ALA A 18 10.10 -3.74 -4.63
N GLU A 19 10.45 -5.02 -4.61
CA GLU A 19 10.25 -5.93 -5.74
C GLU A 19 8.77 -6.13 -6.07
N THR A 20 7.86 -6.04 -5.10
CA THR A 20 6.41 -6.07 -5.35
C THR A 20 5.80 -4.69 -5.61
N GLY A 21 6.57 -3.61 -5.45
CA GLY A 21 6.22 -2.24 -5.84
C GLY A 21 5.83 -1.31 -4.71
N TRP A 22 6.10 -1.69 -3.46
CA TRP A 22 6.15 -0.73 -2.35
C TRP A 22 7.34 0.22 -2.53
N ALA A 23 7.20 1.48 -2.14
CA ALA A 23 8.28 2.46 -2.17
C ALA A 23 8.24 3.36 -0.94
N ALA A 24 9.37 3.91 -0.55
CA ALA A 24 9.45 4.89 0.53
C ALA A 24 8.70 6.18 0.16
N VAL A 25 8.00 6.78 1.14
CA VAL A 25 7.34 8.07 0.97
C VAL A 25 8.34 9.21 1.19
N PRO A 26 8.47 10.19 0.28
CA PRO A 26 9.35 11.32 0.50
C PRO A 26 8.97 12.10 1.77
N ARG A 27 9.95 12.33 2.65
CA ARG A 27 9.81 13.11 3.90
C ARG A 27 8.86 12.51 4.96
N LYS A 28 8.49 11.24 4.85
CA LYS A 28 7.68 10.51 5.84
C LYS A 28 8.27 9.10 6.02
N ASP A 29 8.46 8.63 7.25
CA ASP A 29 8.89 7.26 7.50
C ASP A 29 7.71 6.29 7.31
N ALA A 30 7.43 6.00 6.05
CA ALA A 30 6.30 5.24 5.58
C ALA A 30 6.64 4.55 4.25
N ILE A 31 5.89 3.49 3.94
CA ILE A 31 5.91 2.85 2.62
C ILE A 31 4.57 3.05 1.93
N ARG A 32 4.59 3.17 0.61
CA ARG A 32 3.40 3.37 -0.22
C ARG A 32 3.37 2.36 -1.36
N LYS A 33 2.18 1.94 -1.78
CA LYS A 33 1.95 1.14 -2.98
C LYS A 33 0.65 1.55 -3.66
N ILE A 34 0.69 1.64 -4.99
CA ILE A 34 -0.46 2.03 -5.82
C ILE A 34 -0.89 0.83 -6.65
N LEU A 35 -2.10 0.35 -6.39
CA LEU A 35 -2.71 -0.82 -7.02
C LEU A 35 -3.80 -0.37 -7.98
N LYS A 36 -3.79 -0.87 -9.21
CA LYS A 36 -4.78 -0.63 -10.25
C LYS A 36 -5.47 -1.94 -10.63
N PHE A 37 -6.77 -2.01 -10.37
CA PHE A 37 -7.63 -3.16 -10.65
C PHE A 37 -8.39 -2.96 -11.96
N LYS A 38 -9.13 -3.98 -12.43
CA LYS A 38 -9.92 -3.83 -13.66
C LYS A 38 -11.16 -2.97 -13.48
N ASN A 39 -11.71 -2.95 -12.26
CA ASN A 39 -12.95 -2.24 -11.91
C ASN A 39 -13.02 -1.99 -10.39
N PHE A 40 -14.06 -1.28 -9.96
CA PHE A 40 -14.30 -0.98 -8.55
C PHE A 40 -14.58 -2.21 -7.69
N SER A 41 -15.29 -3.21 -8.22
CA SER A 41 -15.63 -4.43 -7.45
C SER A 41 -14.38 -5.21 -7.04
N GLU A 42 -13.40 -5.33 -7.93
CA GLU A 42 -12.11 -5.96 -7.63
C GLU A 42 -11.31 -5.15 -6.60
N ALA A 43 -11.26 -3.82 -6.76
CA ALA A 43 -10.60 -2.93 -5.80
C ALA A 43 -11.23 -3.05 -4.41
N TRP A 44 -12.55 -3.05 -4.33
CA TRP A 44 -13.29 -3.19 -3.07
C TRP A 44 -13.12 -4.58 -2.44
N GLY A 45 -13.04 -5.64 -3.26
CA GLY A 45 -12.75 -7.00 -2.79
C GLY A 45 -11.36 -7.12 -2.16
N PHE A 46 -10.35 -6.46 -2.75
CA PHE A 46 -9.03 -6.32 -2.12
C PHE A 46 -9.12 -5.56 -0.77
N MET A 47 -9.73 -4.38 -0.77
CA MET A 47 -9.86 -3.54 0.43
C MET A 47 -10.57 -4.28 1.57
N SER A 48 -11.64 -5.01 1.27
CA SER A 48 -12.40 -5.76 2.28
C SER A 48 -11.54 -6.84 2.95
N ARG A 49 -10.74 -7.58 2.18
CA ARG A 49 -9.81 -8.59 2.75
C ARG A 49 -8.68 -7.95 3.53
N ALA A 50 -8.13 -6.84 3.03
CA ALA A 50 -7.08 -6.09 3.71
C ALA A 50 -7.57 -5.52 5.05
N ALA A 51 -8.82 -5.04 5.12
CA ALA A 51 -9.43 -4.56 6.35
C ALA A 51 -9.52 -5.66 7.43
N LEU A 52 -9.87 -6.89 7.06
CA LEU A 52 -9.89 -8.02 8.01
C LEU A 52 -8.49 -8.34 8.56
N ALA A 53 -7.45 -8.24 7.73
CA ALA A 53 -6.07 -8.43 8.18
C ALA A 53 -5.59 -7.28 9.06
N ALA A 54 -5.95 -6.04 8.72
CA ALA A 54 -5.69 -4.87 9.53
C ALA A 54 -6.30 -4.98 10.93
N GLU A 55 -7.57 -5.38 11.03
CA GLU A 55 -8.24 -5.63 12.31
C GLU A 55 -7.55 -6.72 13.14
N LYS A 56 -7.17 -7.84 12.49
CA LYS A 56 -6.45 -8.92 13.17
C LYS A 56 -5.10 -8.48 13.73
N LEU A 57 -4.40 -7.60 13.02
CA LEU A 57 -3.11 -7.04 13.44
C LEU A 57 -3.25 -5.86 14.40
N ASN A 58 -4.48 -5.35 14.59
CA ASN A 58 -4.74 -4.06 15.23
C ASN A 58 -3.85 -2.94 14.66
N HIS A 59 -3.72 -2.92 13.33
CA HIS A 59 -2.88 -1.99 12.59
C HIS A 59 -3.56 -1.62 11.27
N HIS A 60 -3.83 -0.34 11.06
CA HIS A 60 -4.71 0.13 9.99
C HIS A 60 -3.94 0.91 8.91
N PRO A 61 -4.26 0.74 7.62
CA PRO A 61 -3.64 1.52 6.55
C PRO A 61 -4.17 2.95 6.49
N GLU A 62 -3.34 3.86 5.99
CA GLU A 62 -3.81 5.10 5.36
C GLU A 62 -4.04 4.80 3.87
N TRP A 63 -5.25 4.95 3.34
CA TRP A 63 -5.47 4.73 1.90
C TRP A 63 -6.47 5.69 1.26
N LYS A 64 -6.37 5.81 -0.06
CA LYS A 64 -7.33 6.50 -0.91
C LYS A 64 -7.80 5.54 -2.01
N ASN A 65 -9.10 5.42 -2.20
CA ASN A 65 -9.67 4.67 -3.32
C ASN A 65 -10.44 5.60 -4.27
N VAL A 66 -10.15 5.48 -5.56
CA VAL A 66 -10.86 6.16 -6.64
C VAL A 66 -11.15 5.12 -7.71
N TYR A 67 -12.41 4.68 -7.80
CA TYR A 67 -12.84 3.63 -8.72
C TYR A 67 -11.94 2.39 -8.63
N ASN A 68 -11.18 2.09 -9.69
CA ASN A 68 -10.34 0.91 -9.80
C ASN A 68 -8.94 1.06 -9.18
N VAL A 69 -8.63 2.19 -8.54
CA VAL A 69 -7.30 2.47 -7.99
C VAL A 69 -7.34 2.54 -6.47
N VAL A 70 -6.41 1.85 -5.82
CA VAL A 70 -6.20 1.93 -4.37
C VAL A 70 -4.76 2.35 -4.12
N ASP A 71 -4.61 3.51 -3.50
CA ASP A 71 -3.34 4.12 -3.12
C ASP A 71 -3.15 3.94 -1.61
N VAL A 72 -2.23 3.06 -1.21
CA VAL A 72 -2.03 2.62 0.16
C VAL A 72 -0.72 3.18 0.70
N THR A 73 -0.76 3.78 1.88
CA THR A 73 0.39 4.20 2.68
C THR A 73 0.34 3.50 4.05
N LEU A 74 1.46 2.91 4.46
CA LEU A 74 1.62 2.25 5.75
C LEU A 74 2.68 2.96 6.57
N THR A 75 2.33 3.27 7.81
CA THR A 75 3.20 3.80 8.86
C THR A 75 2.55 3.49 10.21
N THR A 76 3.36 3.38 11.26
CA THR A 76 2.86 3.17 12.61
C THR A 76 2.85 4.49 13.37
N HIS A 77 1.66 4.99 13.68
CA HIS A 77 1.48 6.29 14.35
C HIS A 77 2.09 6.32 15.75
N ASP A 78 1.98 5.23 16.52
CA ASP A 78 2.48 5.11 17.89
C ASP A 78 3.98 5.41 18.00
N CYS A 79 4.79 4.91 17.04
CA CYS A 79 6.23 5.13 16.99
C CYS A 79 6.66 6.20 15.98
N LYS A 80 5.68 6.86 15.32
CA LYS A 80 5.89 7.92 14.31
C LYS A 80 6.80 7.46 13.15
N GLY A 81 6.68 6.21 12.73
CA GLY A 81 7.49 5.65 11.65
C GLY A 81 7.15 4.22 11.31
N LEU A 82 7.99 3.57 10.50
CA LEU A 82 7.79 2.17 10.15
C LEU A 82 8.05 1.26 11.34
N SER A 83 7.17 0.29 11.56
CA SER A 83 7.34 -0.82 12.50
C SER A 83 7.19 -2.17 11.80
N GLN A 84 7.34 -3.26 12.55
CA GLN A 84 7.06 -4.61 12.03
C GLN A 84 5.60 -4.77 11.55
N LEU A 85 4.65 -4.04 12.16
CA LEU A 85 3.24 -4.10 11.78
C LEU A 85 3.01 -3.63 10.34
N ASP A 86 3.73 -2.59 9.91
CA ASP A 86 3.68 -2.10 8.53
C ASP A 86 4.18 -3.15 7.53
N ILE A 87 5.25 -3.85 7.89
CA ILE A 87 5.83 -4.91 7.07
C ILE A 87 4.88 -6.11 6.96
N ASP A 88 4.29 -6.52 8.07
CA ASP A 88 3.40 -7.67 8.11
C ASP A 88 2.09 -7.41 7.35
N LEU A 89 1.53 -6.19 7.48
CA LEU A 89 0.36 -5.78 6.72
C LEU A 89 0.67 -5.64 5.23
N ALA A 90 1.82 -5.08 4.85
CA ALA A 90 2.26 -5.00 3.45
C ALA A 90 2.34 -6.39 2.80
N LYS A 91 2.98 -7.35 3.48
CA LYS A 91 3.09 -8.74 3.02
C LYS A 91 1.72 -9.42 2.92
N ALA A 92 0.80 -9.12 3.84
CA ALA A 92 -0.56 -9.65 3.77
C ALA A 92 -1.33 -9.09 2.56
N MET A 93 -1.24 -7.78 2.32
CA MET A 93 -1.86 -7.12 1.17
C MET A 93 -1.33 -7.64 -0.16
N ASP A 94 -0.03 -7.90 -0.27
CA ASP A 94 0.57 -8.45 -1.50
C ASP A 94 -0.03 -9.80 -1.89
N LYS A 95 -0.38 -10.64 -0.91
CA LYS A 95 -1.04 -11.93 -1.15
C LYS A 95 -2.50 -11.78 -1.60
N MET A 96 -3.13 -10.63 -1.36
CA MET A 96 -4.54 -10.37 -1.66
C MET A 96 -4.76 -9.66 -2.99
N ALA A 97 -3.69 -9.20 -3.65
CA ALA A 97 -3.74 -8.47 -4.91
C ALA A 97 -2.87 -9.10 -6.02
N PRO A 98 -2.92 -10.43 -6.26
CA PRO A 98 -2.02 -11.08 -7.22
C PRO A 98 -2.21 -10.61 -8.66
N ASP A 99 -3.43 -10.19 -9.02
CA ASP A 99 -3.78 -9.79 -10.39
C ASP A 99 -3.82 -8.28 -10.61
N ALA A 100 -3.50 -7.48 -9.58
CA ALA A 100 -3.52 -6.02 -9.69
C ALA A 100 -2.30 -5.52 -10.46
N GLU A 101 -2.50 -4.58 -11.38
CA GLU A 101 -1.39 -3.83 -11.96
C GLU A 101 -0.82 -2.90 -10.88
N VAL A 102 0.52 -2.83 -10.79
CA VAL A 102 1.21 -2.00 -9.80
C VAL A 102 1.88 -0.82 -10.49
N GLN A 103 1.50 0.40 -10.10
CA GLN A 103 2.22 1.59 -10.55
C GLN A 103 3.56 1.70 -9.83
N ARG A 104 4.66 1.44 -10.56
CA ARG A 104 6.03 1.43 -10.03
C ARG A 104 6.66 2.82 -9.97
N ASN A 105 6.26 3.74 -10.84
CA ASN A 105 6.75 5.11 -10.81
C ASN A 105 5.87 5.96 -9.89
N HIS A 106 6.34 6.21 -8.67
CA HIS A 106 5.64 7.00 -7.65
C HIS A 106 5.70 8.52 -7.92
N GLY A 107 6.52 8.96 -8.89
CA GLY A 107 6.57 10.36 -9.35
C GLY A 107 5.50 10.70 -10.39
N GLU A 108 4.83 9.70 -10.96
CA GLU A 108 3.75 9.91 -11.92
C GLU A 108 2.40 10.17 -11.23
N PRO A 109 1.51 10.96 -11.84
CA PRO A 109 0.16 11.15 -11.34
C PRO A 109 -0.59 9.82 -11.20
N VAL A 110 -1.23 9.62 -10.05
CA VAL A 110 -2.13 8.48 -9.85
C VAL A 110 -3.46 8.81 -10.51
N MET A 111 -3.86 8.03 -11.51
CA MET A 111 -5.10 8.20 -12.24
C MET A 111 -5.89 6.90 -12.33
N SER A 112 -7.18 7.00 -12.05
CA SER A 112 -8.17 5.96 -12.27
C SER A 112 -8.66 5.92 -13.72
N LEU A 113 -9.31 4.81 -14.11
CA LEU A 113 -9.83 4.66 -15.46
C LEU A 113 -10.88 5.72 -15.82
N CYS A 114 -11.67 6.22 -14.86
CA CYS A 114 -12.63 7.28 -15.14
C CYS A 114 -11.93 8.63 -15.40
N GLU A 115 -10.85 8.94 -14.67
CA GLU A 115 -10.05 10.15 -14.90
C GLU A 115 -9.29 10.11 -16.23
N ILE A 116 -8.75 8.95 -16.61
CA ILE A 116 -8.10 8.77 -17.93
C ILE A 116 -9.12 9.03 -19.05
N ARG A 117 -10.30 8.39 -18.98
CA ARG A 117 -11.36 8.56 -19.99
C ARG A 117 -11.81 10.02 -20.11
N ALA A 118 -11.92 10.75 -19.00
CA ALA A 118 -12.32 12.15 -18.99
C ALA A 118 -11.29 13.09 -19.65
N ARG A 119 -10.01 12.71 -19.71
CA ARG A 119 -8.95 13.51 -20.36
C ARG A 119 -8.82 13.25 -21.85
N THR A 120 -9.30 12.09 -22.32
CA THR A 120 -9.20 11.66 -23.71
C THR A 120 -10.49 11.88 -24.51
N ALA A 121 -11.54 12.38 -23.83
CA ALA A 121 -12.82 12.78 -24.42
C ALA A 121 -12.76 14.26 -24.85
#